data_AF-A0A2V7J1E5-F1
#
_entry.id   AF-A0A2V7J1E5-F1
#
_cell.length_a   1.000
_cell.length_b   1.000
_cell.length_c   1.000
_cell.angle_alpha   90.00
_cell.angle_beta   90.00
_cell.angle_gamma   90.00
#
_symmetry.space_group_name_H-M   'P 1'
#
loop_
_entity.id
_entity.type
_entity.pdbx_description
1 polymer ?
#
loop_
_entity_poly.entity_id
_entity_poly.type
_entity_poly.pdbx_seq_one_letter_code
_entity_poly.pdbx_strand_id
1 'polypeptide(L)'
;RIGTLVCWDQWYPEGARLTALQGATLLCYPTAIGWHPQEKATHGAEQLDAWRTIQRSHAIANGCYVAAVNRVGHERPGPHPLSPSPQGGEGERQDRHAGQGGGSGDGIEFWGSSFLADPFGAVVAEAPQDREAILIAEVDLARIEEVRRGWPFLRDRRIDAYAGIGARFLDLAPSAIGHQQDPRKR
;
A
#
# COMPACT_ATOMS: atom_id res chain seq x y z
N ARG A 1 10.13 7.09 17.96
CA ARG A 1 9.90 5.62 17.88
C ARG A 1 9.60 5.25 16.44
N ILE A 2 10.18 4.17 15.93
CA ILE A 2 9.93 3.70 14.56
C ILE A 2 8.89 2.59 14.62
N GLY A 3 7.86 2.67 13.77
CA GLY A 3 6.91 1.59 13.54
C GLY A 3 7.15 0.98 12.16
N THR A 4 7.27 -0.34 12.09
CA THR A 4 7.54 -1.06 10.85
C THR A 4 6.30 -1.83 10.40
N LEU A 5 5.96 -1.67 9.13
CA LEU A 5 4.88 -2.34 8.41
C LEU A 5 5.49 -2.86 7.11
N VAL A 6 5.08 -4.01 6.59
CA VAL A 6 5.83 -4.67 5.51
C VAL A 6 5.05 -4.63 4.20
N CYS A 7 5.69 -4.07 3.18
CA CYS A 7 5.25 -4.07 1.79
C CYS A 7 3.75 -3.79 1.68
N TRP A 8 2.93 -4.80 1.42
CA TRP A 8 1.49 -4.69 1.20
C TRP A 8 0.72 -3.94 2.30
N ASP A 9 1.20 -3.94 3.55
CA ASP A 9 0.63 -3.15 4.64
C ASP A 9 0.54 -1.65 4.32
N GLN A 10 1.41 -1.15 3.44
CA GLN A 10 1.47 0.26 3.03
C GLN A 10 0.24 0.75 2.26
N TRP A 11 -0.62 -0.16 1.81
CA TRP A 11 -1.87 0.18 1.12
C TRP A 11 -3.04 0.42 2.07
N TYR A 12 -2.87 0.14 3.38
CA TYR A 12 -3.95 0.16 4.35
C TYR A 12 -3.75 1.30 5.37
N PRO A 13 -4.55 2.38 5.28
CA PRO A 13 -4.52 3.47 6.26
C PRO A 13 -4.72 3.02 7.71
N GLU A 14 -5.44 1.92 7.92
CA GLU A 14 -5.72 1.34 9.25
C GLU A 14 -4.43 0.85 9.93
N GLY A 15 -3.59 0.12 9.20
CA GLY A 15 -2.30 -0.37 9.71
C GLY A 15 -1.37 0.79 10.06
N ALA A 16 -1.28 1.79 9.19
CA ALA A 16 -0.54 3.03 9.43
C ALA A 16 -1.06 3.76 10.67
N ARG A 17 -2.39 3.93 10.78
CA ARG A 17 -3.05 4.62 11.89
C ARG A 17 -2.82 3.92 13.23
N LEU A 18 -3.04 2.61 13.30
CA LEU A 18 -2.85 1.83 14.53
C LEU A 18 -1.40 1.90 15.02
N THR A 19 -0.44 1.86 14.09
CA THR A 19 0.99 1.98 14.40
C THR A 19 1.34 3.39 14.92
N ALA A 20 0.79 4.43 14.29
CA ALA A 20 0.97 5.81 14.75
C ALA A 20 0.32 6.07 16.13
N LEU A 21 -0.85 5.51 16.40
CA LEU A 21 -1.55 5.63 17.70
C LEU A 21 -0.77 4.96 18.85
N GLN A 22 0.06 3.97 18.56
CA GLN A 22 1.01 3.40 19.53
C GLN A 22 2.22 4.32 19.80
N GLY A 23 2.31 5.44 19.08
CA GLY A 23 3.28 6.51 19.26
C GLY A 23 4.50 6.43 18.33
N ALA A 24 4.34 5.80 17.16
CA ALA A 24 5.34 5.91 16.10
C ALA A 24 5.45 7.37 15.62
N THR A 25 6.70 7.83 15.48
CA THR A 25 7.06 9.15 14.93
C THR A 25 7.56 9.04 13.49
N LEU A 26 7.91 7.81 13.07
CA LEU A 26 8.24 7.44 11.71
C LEU A 26 7.63 6.07 11.43
N LEU A 27 6.94 5.93 10.30
CA LEU A 27 6.50 4.65 9.73
C LEU A 27 7.51 4.21 8.68
N CYS A 28 7.94 2.96 8.73
CA CYS A 28 8.88 2.38 7.78
C CYS A 28 8.20 1.23 7.04
N TYR A 29 8.25 1.28 5.70
CA TYR A 29 7.73 0.26 4.79
C TYR A 29 8.85 -0.34 3.94
N PRO A 30 9.49 -1.43 4.39
CA PRO A 30 10.32 -2.25 3.52
C PRO A 30 9.43 -2.97 2.49
N THR A 31 9.72 -2.80 1.21
CA THR A 31 8.85 -3.14 0.10
C THR A 31 9.63 -3.87 -1.01
N ALA A 32 8.94 -4.75 -1.72
CA ALA A 32 9.40 -5.32 -2.98
C ALA A 32 8.25 -5.21 -3.97
N ILE A 33 8.23 -4.13 -4.75
CA ILE A 33 7.17 -3.85 -5.72
C ILE A 33 7.76 -3.36 -7.04
N GLY A 34 7.15 -3.80 -8.13
CA GLY A 34 7.60 -3.60 -9.48
C GLY A 34 6.45 -3.80 -10.46
N TRP A 35 6.75 -3.62 -11.74
CA TRP A 35 5.82 -3.85 -12.83
C TRP A 35 6.18 -5.14 -13.54
N HIS A 36 5.18 -5.77 -14.14
CA HIS A 36 5.43 -6.67 -15.26
C HIS A 36 5.95 -5.84 -16.46
N PRO A 37 7.04 -6.26 -17.14
CA PRO A 37 7.64 -5.48 -18.21
C PRO A 37 6.66 -5.06 -19.31
N GLN A 38 5.64 -5.87 -19.58
CA GLN A 38 4.62 -5.57 -20.60
C GLN A 38 3.64 -4.48 -20.15
N GLU A 39 3.44 -4.30 -18.85
CA GLU A 39 2.49 -3.33 -18.29
C GLU A 39 3.15 -1.97 -18.03
N LYS A 40 4.48 -1.93 -17.90
CA LYS A 40 5.24 -0.72 -17.54
C LYS A 40 4.92 0.48 -18.42
N ALA A 41 4.84 0.28 -19.73
CA ALA A 41 4.59 1.37 -20.69
C ALA A 41 3.18 1.97 -20.55
N THR A 42 2.20 1.17 -20.12
CA THR A 42 0.78 1.57 -20.06
C THR A 42 0.35 2.02 -18.68
N HIS A 43 0.74 1.29 -17.64
CA HIS A 43 0.27 1.49 -16.27
C HIS A 43 1.34 1.96 -15.31
N GLY A 44 2.61 2.01 -15.74
CA GLY A 44 3.71 2.24 -14.82
C GLY A 44 3.63 3.61 -14.12
N ALA A 45 3.45 4.69 -14.88
CA ALA A 45 3.34 6.01 -14.27
C ALA A 45 2.24 6.08 -13.19
N GLU A 46 1.08 5.48 -13.46
CA GLU A 46 -0.08 5.46 -12.55
C GLU A 46 0.16 4.57 -11.32
N GLN A 47 0.74 3.38 -11.50
CA GLN A 47 1.00 2.45 -10.39
C GLN A 47 2.01 3.04 -9.40
N LEU A 48 3.09 3.65 -9.89
CA LEU A 48 4.09 4.30 -9.04
C LEU A 48 3.51 5.54 -8.36
N ASP A 49 2.76 6.38 -9.07
CA ASP A 49 2.14 7.55 -8.46
C ASP A 49 1.14 7.15 -7.35
N ALA A 50 0.31 6.12 -7.58
CA ALA A 50 -0.60 5.58 -6.58
C ALA A 50 0.15 5.05 -5.35
N TRP A 51 1.24 4.31 -5.56
CA TRP A 51 2.14 3.85 -4.50
C TRP A 51 2.63 5.05 -3.68
N ARG A 52 3.27 6.04 -4.30
CA ARG A 52 3.78 7.22 -3.57
C ARG A 52 2.68 7.98 -2.84
N THR A 53 1.55 8.19 -3.51
CA THR A 53 0.43 8.99 -3.00
C THR A 53 -0.13 8.41 -1.71
N ILE A 54 -0.38 7.10 -1.64
CA ILE A 54 -1.00 6.52 -0.44
C ILE A 54 -0.05 6.55 0.78
N GLN A 55 1.26 6.34 0.62
CA GLN A 55 2.20 6.49 1.74
C GLN A 55 2.34 7.95 2.19
N ARG A 56 2.35 8.92 1.26
CA ARG A 56 2.32 10.34 1.61
C ARG A 56 1.06 10.69 2.38
N SER A 57 -0.08 10.09 2.02
CA SER A 57 -1.34 10.24 2.76
C SER A 57 -1.23 9.71 4.19
N HIS A 58 -0.48 8.63 4.43
CA HIS A 58 -0.24 8.10 5.78
C HIS A 58 0.57 9.07 6.63
N ALA A 59 1.58 9.71 6.05
CA ALA A 59 2.36 10.76 6.69
C ALA A 59 1.45 11.92 7.14
N ILE A 60 0.63 12.43 6.22
CA ILE A 60 -0.32 13.52 6.46
C ILE A 60 -1.33 13.15 7.55
N ALA A 61 -2.03 12.02 7.38
CA ALA A 61 -3.12 11.63 8.26
C ALA A 61 -2.66 11.40 9.71
N ASN A 62 -1.40 10.98 9.90
CA ASN A 62 -0.82 10.67 11.21
C ASN A 62 0.11 11.76 11.75
N GLY A 63 0.39 12.80 10.96
CA GLY A 63 1.36 13.83 11.27
C GLY A 63 2.68 13.20 11.72
N CYS A 64 3.24 12.29 10.92
CA CYS A 64 4.50 11.61 11.21
C CYS A 64 5.30 11.40 9.92
N TYR A 65 6.58 11.07 10.05
CA TYR A 65 7.39 10.74 8.88
C TYR A 65 6.99 9.38 8.31
N VAL A 66 7.20 9.19 7.01
CA VAL A 66 7.05 7.90 6.33
C VAL A 66 8.27 7.62 5.47
N ALA A 67 8.94 6.50 5.70
CA ALA A 67 10.00 5.98 4.85
C ALA A 67 9.47 4.76 4.08
N ALA A 68 9.46 4.83 2.75
CA ALA A 68 9.17 3.69 1.88
C ALA A 68 10.46 3.26 1.19
N VAL A 69 10.85 2.00 1.36
CA VAL A 69 12.12 1.46 0.86
C VAL A 69 11.81 0.32 -0.09
N ASN A 70 12.29 0.40 -1.33
CA ASN A 70 12.00 -0.58 -2.36
C ASN A 70 13.28 -1.08 -3.02
N ARG A 71 13.18 -2.27 -3.61
CA ARG A 71 14.20 -2.92 -4.42
C ARG A 71 14.34 -2.22 -5.79
N VAL A 72 15.49 -2.41 -6.44
CA VAL A 72 15.73 -2.09 -7.85
C VAL A 72 16.15 -3.34 -8.61
N GLY A 73 16.05 -3.30 -9.94
CA GLY A 73 16.53 -4.37 -10.82
C GLY A 73 15.44 -5.29 -11.32
N HIS A 74 15.84 -6.30 -12.09
CA HIS A 74 14.92 -7.23 -12.76
C HIS A 74 15.13 -8.65 -12.26
N GLU A 75 14.06 -9.28 -11.78
CA GLU A 75 14.08 -10.66 -11.30
C GLU A 75 13.17 -11.52 -12.16
N ARG A 76 13.76 -12.51 -12.84
CA ARG A 76 13.02 -13.54 -13.57
C ARG A 76 12.52 -14.61 -12.60
N PRO A 77 11.38 -15.26 -12.88
CA PRO A 77 10.95 -16.40 -12.09
C PRO A 77 12.05 -17.47 -12.18
N GLY A 78 12.64 -17.85 -11.05
CA GLY A 78 13.52 -19.00 -11.01
C GLY A 78 12.73 -20.27 -11.37
N PRO A 79 13.40 -21.35 -11.80
CA PRO A 79 12.72 -22.63 -11.96
C PRO A 79 12.07 -23.00 -10.62
N HIS A 80 10.76 -23.26 -10.62
CA HIS A 80 10.11 -23.78 -9.42
C HIS A 80 10.82 -25.09 -9.05
N PRO A 81 11.25 -25.31 -7.80
CA PRO A 81 11.96 -26.53 -7.40
C PRO A 81 11.12 -27.83 -7.54
N LEU A 82 9.87 -27.71 -7.97
CA LEU A 82 8.94 -28.80 -8.26
C LEU A 82 8.42 -28.76 -9.71
N SER A 83 8.90 -27.83 -10.55
CA SER A 83 8.61 -27.87 -11.97
C SER A 83 9.32 -29.09 -12.55
N PRO A 84 8.60 -30.00 -13.23
CA PRO A 84 9.24 -31.14 -13.88
C PRO A 84 10.29 -30.61 -14.86
N SER A 85 11.48 -31.21 -14.83
CA SER A 85 12.50 -30.94 -15.84
C SER A 85 11.89 -31.15 -17.24
N PRO A 86 12.16 -30.29 -18.22
CA PRO A 86 11.65 -30.48 -19.57
C PRO A 86 12.29 -31.74 -20.16
N GLN A 87 11.64 -32.89 -19.98
CA GLN A 87 11.92 -34.08 -20.77
C GLN A 87 11.27 -33.85 -22.13
N GLY A 88 12.08 -33.97 -23.18
CA GLY A 88 11.74 -33.63 -24.56
C GLY A 88 10.39 -34.17 -25.00
N GLY A 89 9.61 -33.30 -25.62
CA GLY A 89 8.33 -33.64 -26.24
C GLY A 89 7.73 -32.39 -26.85
N GLU A 90 7.89 -32.25 -28.17
CA GLU A 90 7.16 -31.29 -28.97
C GLU A 90 5.65 -31.56 -28.80
N GLY A 91 4.92 -30.60 -28.27
CA GLY A 91 3.49 -30.72 -28.04
C GLY A 91 2.94 -29.44 -27.42
N GLU A 92 2.32 -28.61 -28.26
CA GLU A 92 1.58 -27.42 -27.86
C GLU A 92 0.62 -27.75 -26.72
N ARG A 93 0.80 -27.11 -25.56
CA ARG A 93 -0.17 -27.13 -24.46
C ARG A 93 -0.74 -25.74 -24.28
N GLN A 94 -2.02 -25.65 -24.59
CA GLN A 94 -2.86 -24.48 -24.42
C GLN A 94 -3.46 -24.52 -23.02
N ASP A 95 -2.90 -23.77 -22.08
CA ASP A 95 -3.40 -23.72 -20.70
C ASP A 95 -4.21 -22.44 -20.45
N ARG A 96 -5.51 -22.65 -20.25
CA ARG A 96 -6.50 -21.68 -19.76
C ARG A 96 -6.49 -21.71 -18.23
N HIS A 97 -6.29 -20.54 -17.61
CA HIS A 97 -7.02 -19.98 -16.47
C HIS A 97 -6.18 -18.86 -15.84
N ALA A 98 -6.48 -17.63 -16.23
CA ALA A 98 -5.92 -16.42 -15.64
C ALA A 98 -6.53 -16.18 -14.25
N GLY A 99 -5.94 -16.79 -13.23
CA GLY A 99 -5.94 -16.21 -11.88
C GLY A 99 -4.94 -15.06 -11.84
N GLN A 100 -5.29 -13.95 -11.20
CA GLN A 100 -4.46 -12.74 -11.09
C GLN A 100 -3.13 -13.08 -10.42
N GLY A 101 -2.11 -13.28 -11.25
CA GLY A 101 -0.81 -13.84 -10.90
C GLY A 101 -0.18 -14.55 -12.10
N GLY A 102 -0.49 -14.09 -13.33
CA GLY A 102 -0.02 -14.68 -14.56
C GLY A 102 1.45 -14.31 -14.76
N GLY A 103 2.35 -15.19 -14.33
CA GLY A 103 3.78 -15.08 -14.60
C GLY A 103 4.01 -15.12 -16.10
N SER A 104 4.09 -13.95 -16.74
CA SER A 104 4.86 -13.83 -17.97
C SER A 104 6.27 -14.31 -17.65
N GLY A 105 6.87 -15.13 -18.50
CA GLY A 105 8.25 -15.62 -18.33
C GLY A 105 9.29 -14.51 -18.20
N ASP A 106 8.87 -13.26 -18.38
CA ASP A 106 9.68 -12.06 -18.35
C ASP A 106 9.89 -11.50 -16.94
N GLY A 107 9.26 -12.01 -15.88
CA GLY A 107 9.56 -11.61 -14.50
C GLY A 107 9.03 -10.25 -14.05
N ILE A 108 9.67 -9.66 -13.04
CA ILE A 108 9.29 -8.39 -12.40
C ILE A 108 10.46 -7.41 -12.46
N GLU A 109 10.19 -6.18 -12.91
CA GLU A 109 11.14 -5.06 -12.83
C GLU A 109 10.77 -4.17 -11.63
N PHE A 110 11.62 -4.16 -10.60
CA PHE A 110 11.43 -3.35 -9.41
C PHE A 110 11.82 -1.90 -9.66
N TRP A 111 10.94 -0.98 -9.25
CA TRP A 111 11.05 0.43 -9.62
C TRP A 111 11.78 1.30 -8.61
N GLY A 112 12.47 0.76 -7.60
CA GLY A 112 13.21 1.60 -6.64
C GLY A 112 12.32 2.71 -6.09
N SER A 113 12.72 3.96 -6.33
CA SER A 113 11.95 5.16 -5.93
C SER A 113 11.67 5.19 -4.42
N SER A 114 12.57 4.59 -3.63
CA SER A 114 12.55 4.70 -2.17
C SER A 114 12.51 6.18 -1.79
N PHE A 115 11.71 6.55 -0.79
CA PHE A 115 11.58 7.95 -0.41
C PHE A 115 11.28 8.13 1.07
N LEU A 116 11.58 9.34 1.56
CA LEU A 116 11.17 9.83 2.87
C LEU A 116 10.19 10.99 2.69
N ALA A 117 9.00 10.88 3.30
CA ALA A 117 8.02 11.95 3.38
C ALA A 117 7.98 12.54 4.80
N ASP A 118 7.88 13.87 4.87
CA ASP A 118 7.66 14.61 6.11
C ASP A 118 6.21 14.48 6.61
N PRO A 119 5.88 14.97 7.81
CA PRO A 119 4.52 14.93 8.35
C PRO A 119 3.43 15.66 7.55
N PHE A 120 3.79 16.55 6.61
CA PHE A 120 2.86 17.16 5.64
C PHE A 120 2.79 16.37 4.33
N GLY A 121 3.45 15.22 4.24
CA GLY A 121 3.53 14.40 3.05
C GLY A 121 4.43 14.99 1.97
N ALA A 122 5.27 15.98 2.27
CA ALA A 122 6.28 16.47 1.33
C ALA A 122 7.41 15.44 1.24
N VAL A 123 7.81 15.07 0.02
CA VAL A 123 8.96 14.18 -0.18
C VAL A 123 10.23 15.00 0.06
N VAL A 124 10.99 14.64 1.10
CA VAL A 124 12.21 15.34 1.51
C VAL A 124 13.48 14.66 1.02
N ALA A 125 13.38 13.40 0.61
CA ALA A 125 14.45 12.66 -0.04
C ALA A 125 13.89 11.53 -0.89
N GLU A 126 14.52 11.27 -2.04
CA GLU A 126 14.11 10.24 -3.01
C GLU A 126 15.34 9.55 -3.61
N ALA A 127 15.25 8.24 -3.76
CA ALA A 127 16.21 7.41 -4.47
C ALA A 127 15.83 7.28 -5.96
N PRO A 128 16.80 6.99 -6.85
CA PRO A 128 16.53 6.65 -8.25
C PRO A 128 15.58 5.47 -8.41
N GLN A 129 14.98 5.37 -9.59
CA GLN A 129 14.04 4.30 -9.94
C GLN A 129 14.76 3.00 -10.34
N ASP A 130 15.96 3.11 -10.91
CA ASP A 130 16.58 2.08 -11.75
C ASP A 130 17.95 1.58 -11.28
N ARG A 131 18.47 2.13 -10.17
CA ARG A 131 19.81 1.81 -9.67
C ARG A 131 19.90 1.86 -8.16
N GLU A 132 20.87 1.13 -7.62
CA GLU A 132 21.15 1.11 -6.19
C GLU A 132 21.52 2.52 -5.70
N ALA A 133 21.08 2.84 -4.49
CA ALA A 133 21.37 4.10 -3.85
C ALA A 133 21.32 3.98 -2.33
N ILE A 134 22.12 4.81 -1.66
CA ILE A 134 21.99 5.08 -0.24
C ILE A 134 21.21 6.38 -0.11
N LEU A 135 20.01 6.31 0.45
CA LEU A 135 19.19 7.48 0.72
C LEU A 135 19.44 7.94 2.16
N ILE A 136 19.87 9.20 2.33
CA ILE A 136 20.12 9.81 3.64
C ILE A 136 19.27 11.07 3.74
N ALA A 137 18.56 11.23 4.86
CA ALA A 137 17.81 12.43 5.17
C ALA A 137 17.71 12.64 6.68
N GLU A 138 17.55 13.90 7.06
CA GLU A 138 17.34 14.31 8.45
C GLU A 138 15.86 14.24 8.82
N VAL A 139 15.58 13.78 10.04
CA VAL A 139 14.24 13.69 10.61
C VAL A 139 14.18 14.65 11.78
N ASP A 140 13.43 15.75 11.62
CA ASP A 140 13.18 16.72 12.67
C ASP A 140 11.92 16.35 13.46
N LEU A 141 12.09 15.96 14.72
CA LEU A 141 10.97 15.62 15.59
C LEU A 141 10.14 16.84 16.01
N ALA A 142 10.69 18.06 15.95
CA ALA A 142 9.94 19.28 16.25
C ALA A 142 8.89 19.56 15.17
N ARG A 143 9.20 19.24 13.90
CA ARG A 143 8.26 19.33 12.78
C ARG A 143 6.97 18.55 13.03
N ILE A 144 7.05 17.36 13.63
CA ILE A 144 5.87 16.55 13.98
C ILE A 144 4.90 17.32 14.88
N GLU A 145 5.44 17.96 15.92
CA GLU A 145 4.63 18.72 16.88
C GLU A 145 4.01 19.96 16.21
N GLU A 146 4.78 20.67 15.38
CA GLU A 146 4.29 21.79 14.59
C GLU A 146 3.09 21.39 13.71
N VAL A 147 3.24 20.32 12.93
CA VAL A 147 2.19 19.82 12.03
C VAL A 147 0.95 19.40 12.81
N ARG A 148 1.11 18.65 13.90
CA ARG A 148 -0.01 18.16 14.71
C ARG A 148 -0.78 19.27 15.42
N ARG A 149 -0.12 20.40 15.74
CA ARG A 149 -0.79 21.59 16.25
C ARG A 149 -1.61 22.29 15.17
N GLY A 150 -1.05 22.41 13.96
CA GLY A 150 -1.74 23.01 12.83
C GLY A 150 -2.93 22.17 12.35
N TRP A 151 -2.71 20.87 12.17
CA TRP A 151 -3.67 19.90 11.63
C TRP A 151 -3.95 18.81 12.70
N PRO A 152 -4.85 19.08 13.66
CA PRO A 152 -5.05 18.25 14.85
C PRO A 152 -5.92 17.00 14.57
N PHE A 153 -5.61 16.26 13.52
CA PHE A 153 -6.38 15.09 13.09
C PHE A 153 -6.59 14.05 14.18
N LEU A 154 -5.60 13.86 15.07
CA LEU A 154 -5.69 12.91 16.18
C LEU A 154 -6.72 13.33 17.23
N ARG A 155 -6.86 14.63 17.49
CA ARG A 155 -7.84 15.20 18.42
C ARG A 155 -9.25 15.06 17.87
N ASP A 156 -9.43 15.32 16.57
CA ASP A 156 -10.75 15.44 15.94
C ASP A 156 -11.31 14.11 15.40
N ARG A 157 -10.67 12.97 15.72
CA ARG A 157 -11.14 11.65 15.30
C ARG A 157 -12.53 11.37 15.88
N ARG A 158 -13.50 11.08 15.01
CA ARG A 158 -14.84 10.59 15.38
C ARG A 158 -14.82 9.10 15.70
N ILE A 159 -14.08 8.73 16.73
CA ILE A 159 -13.89 7.32 17.15
C ILE A 159 -15.21 6.63 17.52
N ASP A 160 -16.21 7.41 17.93
CA ASP A 160 -17.59 6.99 18.17
C ASP A 160 -18.31 6.52 16.90
N ALA A 161 -17.88 6.99 15.73
CA ALA A 161 -18.49 6.69 14.44
C ALA A 161 -17.72 5.66 13.60
N TYR A 162 -16.56 5.17 14.07
CA TYR A 162 -15.73 4.21 13.31
C TYR A 162 -16.12 2.74 13.49
N ALA A 163 -17.28 2.47 14.11
CA ALA A 163 -17.81 1.13 14.24
C ALA A 163 -17.95 0.48 12.85
N GLY A 164 -17.51 -0.78 12.74
CA GLY A 164 -17.55 -1.54 11.48
C GLY A 164 -16.28 -1.48 10.62
N ILE A 165 -15.27 -0.66 10.95
CA ILE A 165 -14.02 -0.58 10.16
C ILE A 165 -13.24 -1.91 10.08
N GLY A 166 -13.43 -2.81 11.05
CA GLY A 166 -12.84 -4.15 11.04
C GLY A 166 -13.68 -5.20 10.29
N ALA A 167 -14.87 -4.84 9.81
CA ALA A 167 -15.68 -5.76 9.01
C ALA A 167 -15.15 -5.83 7.58
N ARG A 168 -15.15 -7.03 6.99
CA ARG A 168 -14.70 -7.22 5.60
C ARG A 168 -15.58 -6.47 4.59
N PHE A 169 -16.87 -6.37 4.86
CA PHE A 169 -17.84 -5.59 4.09
C PHE A 169 -19.02 -5.27 5.01
N LEU A 170 -19.62 -4.08 4.88
CA LEU A 170 -20.84 -3.72 5.61
C LEU A 170 -22.04 -4.06 4.74
N ASP A 171 -22.59 -5.26 4.93
CA ASP A 171 -23.85 -5.62 4.28
C ASP A 171 -24.95 -4.68 4.79
N LEU A 172 -25.66 -4.06 3.86
CA LEU A 172 -26.97 -3.51 4.18
C LEU A 172 -27.86 -4.72 4.50
N ALA A 173 -28.12 -4.98 5.78
CA ALA A 173 -29.25 -5.81 6.12
C ALA A 173 -30.46 -5.25 5.36
N PRO A 174 -31.23 -6.06 4.61
CA PRO A 174 -32.43 -5.57 3.96
C PRO A 174 -33.32 -4.99 5.05
N SER A 175 -33.36 -3.66 5.13
CA SER A 175 -34.12 -2.96 6.13
C SER A 175 -35.59 -3.21 5.82
N ALA A 176 -36.28 -3.76 6.82
CA ALA A 176 -37.67 -3.50 7.16
C ALA A 176 -38.40 -2.59 6.15
N ILE A 177 -38.88 -3.18 5.04
CA ILE A 177 -40.11 -2.69 4.42
C ILE A 177 -41.19 -3.05 5.45
N GLY A 178 -41.42 -2.12 6.37
CA GLY A 178 -42.51 -2.21 7.31
C GLY A 178 -43.79 -2.39 6.52
N HIS A 179 -44.46 -3.53 6.71
CA HIS A 179 -45.90 -3.57 6.58
C HIS A 179 -46.47 -2.64 7.65
N GLN A 180 -46.55 -1.36 7.32
CA GLN A 180 -47.42 -0.44 8.02
C GLN A 180 -48.84 -0.94 7.74
N GLN A 181 -49.39 -1.75 8.65
CA GLN A 181 -50.79 -2.15 8.60
C GLN A 181 -51.63 -0.87 8.62
N ASP A 182 -52.39 -0.66 7.55
CA ASP A 182 -53.37 0.43 7.46
C ASP A 182 -54.43 0.24 8.56
N PRO A 183 -54.55 1.17 9.53
CA PRO A 183 -55.52 1.05 10.61
C PRO A 183 -56.99 1.22 10.15
N ARG A 184 -57.25 1.40 8.85
CA ARG A 184 -58.61 1.60 8.29
C ARG A 184 -59.22 0.36 7.63
N LYS A 185 -58.68 -0.84 7.83
CA LYS A 185 -59.36 -2.10 7.47
C LYS A 185 -59.95 -2.78 8.70
N ARG A 186 -61.08 -2.26 9.18
CA ARG A 186 -62.12 -2.99 9.92
C ARG A 186 -63.48 -2.58 9.38
#